data_AF-A0A9W9A192-F1
#
_entry.id   AF-A0A9W9A192-F1
#
_cell.length_a   1.000
_cell.length_b   1.000
_cell.length_c   1.000
_cell.angle_alpha   90.00
_cell.angle_beta   90.00
_cell.angle_gamma   90.00
#
_symmetry.space_group_name_H-M   'P 1'
#
loop_
_entity.id
_entity.type
_entity.pdbx_description
1 polymer ?
#
loop_
_entity_poly.entity_id
_entity_poly.type
_entity_poly.pdbx_seq_one_letter_code
_entity_poly.pdbx_strand_id
1 'polypeptide(L)' 'RETPKKQTLACHFCRERKIACSKPDPGSPTMSCNQCSRRGLSCTYPTESRRGQHKRNPQRMR' A
#
# COMPACT_ATOMS: atom_id res chain seq x y z
N ARG A 1 6.57 5.90 -24.01
CA ARG A 1 6.11 4.69 -23.26
C ARG A 1 6.35 4.94 -21.79
N GLU A 2 5.46 5.67 -21.12
CA GLU A 2 5.54 5.91 -19.68
C GLU A 2 5.13 4.62 -18.96
N THR A 3 6.07 3.95 -18.31
CA THR A 3 5.72 2.84 -17.41
C THR A 3 4.83 3.42 -16.33
N PRO A 4 3.62 2.87 -16.09
CA PRO A 4 2.75 3.39 -15.05
C PRO A 4 3.54 3.33 -13.74
N LYS A 5 3.79 4.50 -13.15
CA LYS A 5 4.45 4.63 -11.84
C LYS A 5 3.65 3.78 -10.87
N LYS A 6 4.08 2.54 -10.65
CA LYS A 6 3.46 1.61 -9.70
C LYS A 6 3.67 2.24 -8.34
N GLN A 7 2.69 3.04 -7.92
CA GLN A 7 2.72 3.67 -6.63
C GLN A 7 2.85 2.57 -5.59
N THR A 8 3.93 2.63 -4.83
CA THR A 8 4.23 1.67 -3.78
C THR A 8 3.02 1.57 -2.85
N LEU A 9 2.52 0.35 -2.68
CA LEU A 9 1.42 0.11 -1.77
C LEU A 9 1.92 0.30 -0.34
N ALA A 10 1.25 1.15 0.41
CA ALA A 10 1.46 1.30 1.84
C ALA A 10 0.84 0.10 2.58
N CYS A 11 1.40 -0.27 3.74
CA CYS A 11 0.84 -1.31 4.60
C CYS A 11 -0.54 -0.90 5.15
N HIS A 12 -1.32 -1.87 5.64
CA HIS A 12 -2.66 -1.64 6.19
C HIS A 12 -2.66 -0.60 7.31
N PHE A 13 -1.74 -0.72 8.25
CA PHE A 13 -1.61 0.22 9.38
C PHE A 13 -1.38 1.66 8.93
N CYS A 14 -0.44 1.89 8.00
CA CYS A 14 -0.17 3.23 7.49
C CYS A 14 -1.34 3.79 6.68
N ARG A 15 -2.10 2.93 5.98
CA ARG A 15 -3.31 3.32 5.24
C ARG A 15 -4.42 3.75 6.18
N GLU A 16 -4.70 2.98 7.23
CA GLU A 16 -5.74 3.29 8.22
C GLU A 16 -5.44 4.58 8.97
N ARG A 17 -4.19 4.74 9.42
CA ARG A 17 -3.75 5.95 10.12
C ARG A 17 -3.44 7.13 9.20
N LYS A 18 -3.53 6.96 7.88
CA LYS A 18 -3.20 7.97 6.87
C LYS A 18 -1.81 8.61 7.07
N ILE A 19 -0.84 7.80 7.45
CA ILE A 19 0.55 8.23 7.68
C ILE A 19 1.46 7.78 6.54
N ALA A 20 2.60 8.45 6.40
CA ALA A 20 3.63 8.06 5.44
C ALA A 20 4.14 6.63 5.72
N CYS A 21 4.15 5.79 4.69
CA CYS A 21 4.67 4.43 4.73
C CYS A 21 6.03 4.40 4.04
N SER A 22 7.10 4.51 4.83
CA SER A 22 8.47 4.31 4.34
C SER A 22 8.70 2.80 4.21
N LYS A 23 8.80 2.30 2.98
CA LYS A 23 9.17 0.89 2.74
C LYS A 23 10.51 0.60 3.44
N PRO A 24 10.64 -0.55 4.11
CA PRO A 24 11.92 -0.95 4.69
C PRO A 24 12.91 -1.33 3.60
N ASP A 25 14.19 -1.31 3.96
CA ASP A 25 15.29 -1.72 3.12
C ASP A 25 15.07 -3.17 2.61
N PRO A 26 15.31 -3.46 1.31
CA PRO A 26 15.04 -4.77 0.71
C PRO A 26 15.81 -5.95 1.31
N GLY A 27 16.70 -5.73 2.28
CA GLY A 27 17.42 -6.79 3.01
C GLY A 27 16.86 -7.18 4.38
N SER A 28 15.78 -6.57 4.88
CA SER A 28 15.24 -6.91 6.20
C SER A 28 14.38 -8.20 6.16
N PRO A 29 14.67 -9.22 7.00
CA PRO A 29 13.89 -10.46 7.07
C PRO A 29 12.45 -10.23 7.54
N THR A 30 12.20 -9.11 8.23
CA THR A 30 10.85 -8.62 8.47
C THR A 30 10.53 -7.60 7.38
N MET A 31 9.59 -7.92 6.50
CA MET A 31 9.02 -6.96 5.53
C MET A 31 8.16 -5.90 6.24
N SER A 32 8.65 -5.32 7.35
CA SER A 32 7.93 -4.37 8.19
C SER A 32 8.41 -2.95 7.93
N CYS A 33 7.51 -2.01 7.64
CA CYS A 33 7.87 -0.59 7.51
C CYS A 33 8.39 -0.05 8.84
N ASN A 34 9.23 0.99 8.79
CA ASN A 34 9.81 1.62 9.99
C ASN A 34 8.74 2.01 11.03
N GLN A 35 7.55 2.44 10.57
CA GLN A 35 6.43 2.81 11.43
C GLN A 35 5.83 1.63 12.19
N CYS A 36 5.74 0.46 11.57
CA CYS A 36 5.24 -0.76 12.23
C CYS A 36 6.32 -1.38 13.11
N SER A 37 7.57 -1.41 12.65
CA SER A 37 8.73 -1.94 13.38
C SER A 37 8.92 -1.21 14.72
N ARG A 38 8.97 0.13 14.72
CA ARG A 38 9.09 0.93 15.94
C ARG A 38 7.95 0.77 16.94
N ARG A 39 6.79 0.31 16.47
CA ARG A 39 5.59 0.13 17.29
C ARG A 39 5.36 -1.34 17.67
N GLY A 40 6.19 -2.26 17.17
CA GLY A 40 5.99 -3.70 17.36
C GLY A 40 4.67 -4.24 16.79
N LEU A 41 4.11 -3.58 15.76
CA LEU A 41 2.83 -3.97 15.17
C LEU A 41 3.00 -4.81 13.91
N SER A 42 2.00 -5.65 13.62
CA SER A 42 1.97 -6.45 12.39
C SER A 42 1.95 -5.56 11.15
N CYS A 43 2.95 -5.74 10.29
CA CYS A 43 3.08 -4.98 9.05
C CYS A 43 2.61 -5.83 7.87
N THR A 44 1.31 -5.77 7.58
CA THR A 44 0.75 -6.47 6.42
C THR A 44 0.67 -5.52 5.23
N TYR A 45 1.31 -5.87 4.13
CA TYR A 45 1.15 -5.16 2.86
C TYR A 45 -0.01 -5.77 2.06
N PRO A 46 -0.92 -4.96 1.52
CA PRO A 46 -1.93 -5.46 0.62
C PRO A 46 -1.26 -5.95 -0.67
N THR A 47 -1.63 -7.15 -1.13
CA THR A 47 -1.18 -7.72 -2.41
C THR A 47 -1.86 -7.03 -3.60
N GLU A 48 -3.08 -6.54 -3.40
CA GLU A 48 -3.88 -5.90 -4.45
C GLU A 48 -4.15 -4.41 -4.18
N SER A 49 -3.90 -3.59 -5.21
CA SER A 49 -4.32 -2.19 -5.22
C SER A 49 -5.74 -2.08 -5.81
N ARG A 50 -6.74 -1.77 -4.98
CA ARG A 50 -8.09 -1.42 -5.47
C ARG A 50 -8.20 0.02 -6.02
N ARG A 51 -7.08 0.76 -6.08
CA ARG A 51 -7.07 2.11 -6.69
C ARG A 51 -7.38 2.01 -8.18
N GLY A 52 -8.33 2.82 -8.66
CA GLY A 52 -8.76 2.84 -10.07
C GLY A 52 -9.88 1.86 -10.42
N GLN A 53 -10.26 0.94 -9.54
CA GLN A 53 -11.33 -0.04 -9.82
C GLN A 53 -12.72 0.59 -9.95
N HIS A 54 -12.98 1.72 -9.27
CA HIS A 54 -14.26 2.43 -9.34
C HIS A 54 -14.51 3.16 -10.68
N LYS A 55 -13.52 3.28 -11.57
CA LYS A 55 -13.71 3.93 -12.90
C LYS A 55 -14.31 3.00 -13.96
N ARG A 56 -14.60 1.74 -13.62
CA ARG A 56 -14.93 0.69 -14.61
C ARG A 56 -16.36 0.15 -14.53
N ASN A 57 -17.32 0.86 -13.93
CA ASN A 57 -18.72 0.45 -14.04
C ASN A 57 -19.50 1.37 -15.00
N PRO A 58 -19.47 1.12 -16.33
CA PRO A 58 -20.38 1.80 -17.27
C PRO A 58 -21.86 1.49 -16.96
N GLN A 59 -22.14 0.52 -16.08
CA GLN A 59 -23.47 0.06 -15.73
C GLN A 59 -24.20 0.93 -14.68
N ARG A 60 -23.54 1.92 -14.05
CA ARG A 60 -24.22 2.95 -13.22
C ARG A 60 -24.66 4.20 -14.01
N MET A 61 -24.59 4.13 -15.33
CA MET A 61 -25.10 5.16 -16.26
C MET A 61 -26.23 4.55 -17.09
N ARG A 62 -27.24 4.02 -16.38
CA ARG A 62 -28.55 3.64 -16.91
C ARG A 62 -29.60 4.29 -16.03
#